data_AF-A0A8C9JLT2-F1
#
_entry.id   AF-A0A8C9JLT2-F1
#
_cell.length_a   1.000
_cell.length_b   1.000
_cell.length_c   1.000
_cell.angle_alpha   90.00
_cell.angle_beta   90.00
_cell.angle_gamma   90.00
#
_symmetry.space_group_name_H-M   'P 1'
#
loop_
_entity.id
_entity.type
_entity.pdbx_description
1 polymer ?
#
loop_
_entity_poly.entity_id
_entity_poly.type
_entity_poly.pdbx_seq_one_letter_code
_entity_poly.pdbx_strand_id
1 'polypeptide(L)'
;MESEMLQSPLLGLGEEDEADLTDWNLPLAFMKKRHCEKIEGSKSLAQSWRMKDRMKTVSVALVLCLNVGVDPPDVVKTTPCARLECWIDPLSMGPQKALETIGANLQKQYENWQPRARYKQSLDPTVDEVKKLCTSLRRNAKEERVLFHYNGHGVPRPTVNGEIWVFNKNYTQYIPLSIYDLQTWMGSPSIFVYDCSNAGLIVKSFKQFALQREQELEVAAINPNHPLAQMPLPPSMKNCIQLAACEANELLPMIPDLPADLFTSCLTTPIKIALRWFCMQKCVSLVPGVTLDLIEKIPGRLNDRRTPLGELNWIFTAITDTIAWNVLPRDLFQKLFRQDLLVASLFRNFLLAERIMRSYNCTPVSSPRLPPTYMHAMW
;
A
#
# COMPACT_ATOMS: atom_id res chain seq x y z
N MET A 1 -19.98 -56.25 9.60
CA MET A 1 -20.90 -55.13 9.34
C MET A 1 -20.83 -54.92 7.84
N GLU A 2 -21.90 -55.33 7.17
CA GLU A 2 -22.06 -55.34 5.72
C GLU A 2 -21.86 -53.95 5.13
N SER A 3 -21.35 -53.90 3.90
CA SER A 3 -21.80 -52.87 2.97
C SER A 3 -22.06 -53.57 1.65
N GLU A 4 -23.34 -53.62 1.34
CA GLU A 4 -23.95 -54.04 0.09
C GLU A 4 -23.25 -53.41 -1.12
N MET A 5 -22.99 -54.21 -2.16
CA MET A 5 -22.83 -53.71 -3.51
C MET A 5 -23.75 -54.49 -4.44
N LEU A 6 -24.91 -53.88 -4.67
CA LEU A 6 -25.59 -53.71 -5.97
C LEU A 6 -25.59 -54.93 -6.90
N GLN A 7 -26.73 -55.62 -6.92
CA GLN A 7 -27.17 -56.43 -8.06
C GLN A 7 -27.24 -55.55 -9.32
N SER A 8 -26.55 -55.96 -10.39
CA SER A 8 -26.81 -55.53 -11.76
C SER A 8 -27.71 -56.56 -12.48
N PRO A 9 -28.51 -56.14 -13.48
CA PRO A 9 -29.55 -56.98 -14.06
C PRO A 9 -28.96 -57.99 -15.03
N LEU A 10 -29.50 -59.23 -15.00
CA LEU A 10 -29.31 -60.24 -16.03
C LEU A 10 -29.67 -59.67 -17.40
N LEU A 11 -28.66 -59.39 -18.21
CA LEU A 11 -28.78 -59.29 -19.67
C LEU A 11 -28.07 -60.52 -20.24
N GLY A 12 -28.82 -61.30 -21.01
CA GLY A 12 -28.30 -62.49 -21.68
C GLY A 12 -27.13 -62.13 -22.58
N LEU A 13 -25.99 -62.72 -22.28
CA LEU A 13 -24.74 -62.61 -23.00
C LEU A 13 -24.51 -63.96 -23.69
N GLY A 14 -24.26 -63.93 -25.00
CA GLY A 14 -23.94 -65.13 -25.77
C GLY A 14 -22.62 -65.74 -25.28
N GLU A 15 -22.34 -67.00 -25.64
CA GLU A 15 -21.15 -67.75 -25.20
C GLU A 15 -19.80 -67.02 -25.47
N GLU A 16 -19.75 -66.00 -26.33
CA GLU A 16 -18.57 -65.16 -26.55
C GLU A 16 -18.27 -64.19 -25.38
N ASP A 17 -19.30 -63.69 -24.68
CA ASP A 17 -19.17 -62.71 -23.58
C ASP A 17 -18.90 -63.36 -22.21
N GLU A 18 -19.18 -64.66 -22.04
CA GLU A 18 -18.83 -65.41 -20.81
C GLU A 18 -17.32 -65.71 -20.73
N ALA A 19 -16.66 -65.93 -21.86
CA ALA A 19 -15.21 -66.16 -21.93
C ALA A 19 -14.42 -64.90 -21.53
N ASP A 20 -14.90 -63.73 -21.94
CA ASP A 20 -14.28 -62.44 -21.63
C ASP A 20 -14.26 -62.15 -20.11
N LEU A 21 -15.32 -62.52 -19.38
CA LEU A 21 -15.39 -62.35 -17.92
C LEU A 21 -14.30 -63.13 -17.17
N THR A 22 -13.83 -64.25 -17.72
CA THR A 22 -12.78 -65.07 -17.12
C THR A 22 -11.40 -64.40 -17.21
N ASP A 23 -11.10 -63.77 -18.35
CA ASP A 23 -9.81 -63.16 -18.63
C ASP A 23 -9.60 -61.84 -17.86
N TRP A 24 -10.66 -61.02 -17.71
CA TRP A 24 -10.60 -59.79 -16.91
C TRP A 24 -10.32 -60.03 -15.43
N ASN A 25 -10.63 -61.24 -14.93
CA ASN A 25 -10.45 -61.63 -13.54
C ASN A 25 -9.10 -62.32 -13.27
N LEU A 26 -8.25 -62.48 -14.29
CA LEU A 26 -6.92 -63.06 -14.11
C LEU A 26 -5.96 -62.02 -13.51
N PRO A 27 -5.29 -62.34 -12.40
CA PRO A 27 -4.32 -61.42 -11.79
C PRO A 27 -3.09 -61.26 -12.68
N LEU A 28 -2.89 -60.05 -13.20
CA LEU A 28 -1.73 -59.72 -14.03
C LEU A 28 -0.44 -59.71 -13.20
N ALA A 29 0.39 -60.73 -13.38
CA ALA A 29 1.70 -60.84 -12.77
C ALA A 29 2.68 -59.82 -13.38
N PHE A 30 3.56 -59.26 -12.56
CA PHE A 30 4.61 -58.32 -12.99
C PHE A 30 4.15 -57.03 -13.70
N MET A 31 2.88 -56.60 -13.56
CA MET A 31 2.37 -55.37 -14.19
C MET A 31 2.20 -54.18 -13.22
N LYS A 32 2.79 -54.24 -12.03
CA LYS A 32 2.82 -53.12 -11.07
C LYS A 32 3.85 -52.07 -11.47
N LYS A 33 3.70 -50.82 -11.03
CA LYS A 33 4.63 -49.70 -11.32
C LYS A 33 6.11 -50.04 -11.16
N ARG A 34 6.47 -50.80 -10.12
CA ARG A 34 7.85 -51.26 -9.86
C ARG A 34 8.46 -52.13 -10.97
N HIS A 35 7.63 -52.66 -11.86
CA HIS A 35 8.00 -53.54 -12.96
C HIS A 35 7.91 -52.84 -14.33
N CYS A 36 6.94 -51.93 -14.49
CA CYS A 36 6.72 -51.20 -15.75
C CYS A 36 7.54 -49.90 -15.82
N GLU A 37 7.70 -49.21 -14.70
CA GLU A 37 8.46 -47.96 -14.61
C GLU A 37 9.91 -48.26 -14.21
N LYS A 38 10.84 -47.47 -14.73
CA LYS A 38 12.23 -47.52 -14.28
C LYS A 38 12.29 -47.10 -12.83
N ILE A 39 12.95 -47.90 -11.98
CA ILE A 39 13.13 -47.60 -10.55
C ILE A 39 14.20 -46.50 -10.42
N GLU A 40 13.77 -45.25 -10.56
CA GLU A 40 14.61 -44.07 -10.37
C GLU A 40 13.89 -43.00 -9.55
N GLY A 41 14.65 -42.20 -8.81
CA GLY A 41 14.11 -41.07 -8.07
C GLY A 41 13.70 -39.94 -9.01
N SER A 42 12.60 -39.25 -8.70
CA SER A 42 12.19 -38.05 -9.43
C SER A 42 13.26 -36.96 -9.31
N LYS A 43 13.57 -36.27 -10.43
CA LYS A 43 14.47 -35.11 -10.40
C LYS A 43 13.90 -34.02 -9.48
N SER A 44 14.74 -33.48 -8.60
CA SER A 44 14.35 -32.37 -7.73
C SER A 44 14.23 -31.08 -8.55
N LEU A 45 13.04 -30.49 -8.55
CA LEU A 45 12.82 -29.17 -9.14
C LEU A 45 13.27 -28.08 -8.17
N ALA A 46 13.95 -27.05 -8.70
CA ALA A 46 14.34 -25.88 -7.92
C ALA A 46 13.10 -25.18 -7.36
N GLN A 47 12.99 -25.08 -6.03
CA GLN A 47 11.85 -24.49 -5.34
C GLN A 47 12.11 -23.01 -5.02
N SER A 48 11.29 -22.11 -5.59
CA SER A 48 11.40 -20.65 -5.44
C SER A 48 10.28 -20.02 -4.58
N TRP A 49 9.64 -20.80 -3.70
CA TRP A 49 8.54 -20.29 -2.87
C TRP A 49 9.00 -19.66 -1.55
N ARG A 50 10.24 -19.90 -1.12
CA ARG A 50 10.78 -19.34 0.13
C ARG A 50 11.12 -17.86 -0.03
N MET A 51 10.57 -17.04 0.85
CA MET A 51 10.99 -15.64 1.01
C MET A 51 12.41 -15.63 1.61
N LYS A 52 13.41 -15.24 0.80
CA LYS A 52 14.81 -15.16 1.24
C LYS A 52 15.07 -13.93 2.11
N ASP A 53 14.51 -12.78 1.72
CA ASP A 53 14.75 -11.49 2.39
C ASP A 53 13.49 -11.03 3.12
N ARG A 54 13.41 -11.30 4.43
CA ARG A 54 12.37 -10.72 5.28
C ARG A 54 12.79 -9.32 5.69
N MET A 55 11.95 -8.32 5.40
CA MET A 55 12.25 -6.92 5.68
C MET A 55 11.22 -6.37 6.67
N LYS A 56 11.63 -5.39 7.49
CA LYS A 56 10.73 -4.77 8.44
C LYS A 56 10.81 -3.25 8.37
N THR A 57 9.66 -2.60 8.39
CA THR A 57 9.59 -1.17 8.66
C THR A 57 9.68 -0.92 10.16
N VAL A 58 10.78 -0.30 10.61
CA VAL A 58 11.08 -0.10 12.04
C VAL A 58 10.90 1.33 12.52
N SER A 59 10.82 2.28 11.59
CA SER A 59 10.72 3.71 11.87
C SER A 59 9.75 4.39 10.90
N VAL A 60 8.97 5.34 11.41
CA VAL A 60 7.96 6.09 10.65
C VAL A 60 8.12 7.59 10.93
N ALA A 61 8.35 8.38 9.89
CA ALA A 61 8.28 9.83 9.90
C ALA A 61 6.91 10.27 9.40
N LEU A 62 6.19 11.06 10.21
CA LEU A 62 4.93 11.69 9.85
C LEU A 62 5.17 13.19 9.71
N VAL A 63 5.32 13.66 8.47
CA VAL A 63 5.54 15.07 8.12
C VAL A 63 4.21 15.64 7.67
N LEU A 64 3.64 16.53 8.49
CA LEU A 64 2.36 17.17 8.22
C LEU A 64 2.60 18.65 7.97
N CYS A 65 2.26 19.13 6.77
CA CYS A 65 2.33 20.52 6.39
C CYS A 65 0.91 21.04 6.11
N LEU A 66 0.21 21.47 7.17
CA LEU A 66 -1.22 21.78 7.15
C LEU A 66 -1.54 23.26 7.36
N ASN A 67 -0.72 24.00 8.11
CA ASN A 67 -0.94 25.43 8.45
C ASN A 67 -2.42 25.75 8.73
N VAL A 68 -2.98 25.07 9.72
CA VAL A 68 -4.43 25.00 9.95
C VAL A 68 -5.06 26.39 9.99
N GLY A 69 -6.02 26.62 9.08
CA GLY A 69 -6.77 27.88 8.97
C GLY A 69 -6.22 28.85 7.92
N VAL A 70 -5.07 28.56 7.29
CA VAL A 70 -4.49 29.36 6.22
C VAL A 70 -4.33 28.51 4.97
N ASP A 71 -5.09 28.84 3.92
CA ASP A 71 -5.05 28.10 2.66
C ASP A 71 -3.85 28.53 1.80
N PRO A 72 -3.19 27.58 1.09
CA PRO A 72 -2.11 27.91 0.18
C PRO A 72 -2.64 28.69 -1.05
N PRO A 73 -1.81 29.55 -1.66
CA PRO A 73 -2.24 30.50 -2.69
C PRO A 73 -2.70 29.84 -4.01
N ASP A 74 -2.36 28.58 -4.24
CA ASP A 74 -2.60 27.87 -5.50
C ASP A 74 -3.82 26.92 -5.45
N VAL A 75 -4.54 26.88 -4.32
CA VAL A 75 -5.73 26.05 -4.11
C VAL A 75 -6.92 26.95 -3.77
N VAL A 76 -7.87 27.07 -4.69
CA VAL A 76 -9.14 27.75 -4.43
C VAL A 76 -10.11 26.74 -3.82
N LYS A 77 -10.41 26.86 -2.53
CA LYS A 77 -11.38 26.00 -1.86
C LYS A 77 -12.82 26.37 -2.22
N THR A 78 -13.66 25.36 -2.43
CA THR A 78 -15.11 25.56 -2.61
C THR A 78 -15.78 25.85 -1.27
N THR A 79 -17.00 26.40 -1.30
CA THR A 79 -17.86 26.49 -0.12
C THR A 79 -19.17 25.76 -0.40
N PRO A 80 -19.45 24.62 0.25
CA PRO A 80 -18.63 23.86 1.20
C PRO A 80 -17.42 23.13 0.57
N CYS A 81 -16.43 22.73 1.39
CA CYS A 81 -15.25 21.95 0.98
C CYS A 81 -14.97 20.79 1.96
N ALA A 82 -14.36 19.73 1.44
CA ALA A 82 -13.74 18.65 2.21
C ALA A 82 -12.75 19.24 3.22
N ARG A 83 -12.91 18.91 4.51
CA ARG A 83 -12.08 19.49 5.58
C ARG A 83 -11.57 18.50 6.61
N LEU A 84 -12.18 17.31 6.70
CA LEU A 84 -11.79 16.35 7.71
C LEU A 84 -10.37 15.87 7.41
N GLU A 85 -9.51 15.94 8.42
CA GLU A 85 -8.12 15.53 8.35
C GLU A 85 -7.90 14.52 9.47
N CYS A 86 -7.52 13.30 9.14
CA CYS A 86 -7.39 12.18 10.08
C CYS A 86 -8.66 11.98 10.93
N TRP A 87 -9.82 12.20 10.31
CA TRP A 87 -11.15 12.13 10.91
C TRP A 87 -11.44 13.19 11.99
N ILE A 88 -10.73 14.32 11.97
CA ILE A 88 -10.96 15.48 12.83
C ILE A 88 -11.34 16.67 11.95
N ASP A 89 -12.30 17.50 12.38
CA ASP A 89 -12.51 18.83 11.78
C ASP A 89 -11.47 19.79 12.35
N PRO A 90 -10.47 20.26 11.57
CA PRO A 90 -9.41 21.14 12.07
C PRO A 90 -9.93 22.49 12.57
N LEU A 91 -11.11 22.92 12.10
CA LEU A 91 -11.71 24.20 12.48
C LEU A 91 -12.57 24.11 13.76
N SER A 92 -12.82 22.89 14.25
CA SER A 92 -13.59 22.67 15.49
C SER A 92 -12.82 23.00 16.77
N MET A 93 -11.50 23.22 16.67
CA MET A 93 -10.63 23.55 17.80
C MET A 93 -9.54 24.54 17.37
N GLY A 94 -8.78 25.07 18.32
CA GLY A 94 -7.69 26.01 18.00
C GLY A 94 -6.63 25.38 17.08
N PRO A 95 -6.04 26.13 16.12
CA PRO A 95 -5.15 25.59 15.09
C PRO A 95 -4.02 24.69 15.61
N GLN A 96 -3.33 25.13 16.67
CA GLN A 96 -2.24 24.37 17.29
C GLN A 96 -2.73 23.02 17.85
N LYS A 97 -3.86 23.04 18.56
CA LYS A 97 -4.45 21.84 19.15
C LYS A 97 -4.99 20.90 18.07
N ALA A 98 -5.55 21.45 16.99
CA ALA A 98 -5.99 20.67 15.83
C ALA A 98 -4.81 19.90 15.24
N LEU A 99 -3.71 20.60 14.95
CA LEU A 99 -2.50 20.01 14.36
C LEU A 99 -1.91 18.89 15.22
N GLU A 100 -1.81 19.10 16.54
CA GLU A 100 -1.35 18.07 17.49
C GLU A 100 -2.29 16.85 17.54
N THR A 101 -3.60 17.09 17.52
CA THR A 101 -4.60 16.01 17.56
C THR A 101 -4.61 15.22 16.25
N ILE A 102 -4.46 15.88 15.10
CA ILE A 102 -4.32 15.25 13.78
C ILE A 102 -3.06 14.38 13.75
N GLY A 103 -1.91 14.92 14.18
CA GLY A 103 -0.66 14.16 14.28
C GLY A 103 -0.77 12.91 15.17
N ALA A 104 -1.37 13.07 16.35
CA ALA A 104 -1.62 11.95 17.27
C ALA A 104 -2.58 10.90 16.69
N ASN A 105 -3.64 11.32 15.99
CA ASN A 105 -4.55 10.40 15.34
C ASN A 105 -3.90 9.66 14.18
N LEU A 106 -3.15 10.35 13.32
CA LEU A 106 -2.43 9.72 12.21
C LEU A 106 -1.44 8.65 12.72
N GLN A 107 -0.71 8.95 13.79
CA GLN A 107 0.16 7.97 14.43
C GLN A 107 -0.62 6.73 14.89
N LYS A 108 -1.73 6.90 15.61
CA LYS A 108 -2.59 5.78 16.05
C LYS A 108 -3.12 4.96 14.87
N GLN A 109 -3.48 5.61 13.76
CA GLN A 109 -3.96 4.91 12.56
C GLN A 109 -2.86 4.01 11.98
N TYR A 110 -1.61 4.48 11.91
CA TYR A 110 -0.49 3.65 11.48
C TYR A 110 -0.09 2.58 12.49
N GLU A 111 -0.20 2.85 13.80
CA GLU A 111 0.10 1.89 14.88
C GLU A 111 -0.81 0.65 14.80
N ASN A 112 -2.03 0.78 14.28
CA ASN A 112 -2.89 -0.38 14.01
C ASN A 112 -2.26 -1.38 13.02
N TRP A 113 -1.42 -0.91 12.09
CA TRP A 113 -0.75 -1.75 11.09
C TRP A 113 0.66 -2.18 11.52
N GLN A 114 1.39 -1.33 12.25
CA GLN A 114 2.74 -1.63 12.74
C GLN A 114 2.96 -1.08 14.17
N PRO A 115 2.43 -1.73 15.20
CA PRO A 115 2.47 -1.20 16.57
C PRO A 115 3.87 -1.16 17.19
N ARG A 116 4.86 -1.86 16.60
CA ARG A 116 6.22 -1.99 17.14
C ARG A 116 7.25 -1.07 16.45
N ALA A 117 6.82 -0.20 15.53
CA ALA A 117 7.71 0.78 14.92
C ALA A 117 7.89 2.00 15.82
N ARG A 118 8.97 2.75 15.58
CA ARG A 118 9.22 4.04 16.22
C ARG A 118 8.61 5.16 15.38
N TYR A 119 7.59 5.82 15.91
CA TYR A 119 6.92 6.94 15.28
C TYR A 119 7.55 8.26 15.69
N LYS A 120 7.74 9.15 14.72
CA LYS A 120 8.14 10.54 14.95
C LYS A 120 7.28 11.47 14.10
N GLN A 121 6.62 12.41 14.78
CA GLN A 121 5.79 13.43 14.16
C GLN A 121 6.62 14.70 13.93
N SER A 122 6.36 15.37 12.82
CA SER A 122 6.93 16.66 12.44
C SER A 122 5.78 17.51 11.92
N LEU A 123 5.30 18.41 12.77
CA LEU A 123 4.10 19.21 12.54
C LEU A 123 4.51 20.60 12.07
N ASP A 124 4.05 20.99 10.87
CA ASP A 124 4.47 22.19 10.13
C ASP A 124 5.98 22.45 10.18
N PRO A 125 6.83 21.51 9.74
CA PRO A 125 8.25 21.61 10.00
C PRO A 125 8.99 22.56 9.06
N THR A 126 10.20 22.91 9.49
CA THR A 126 11.24 23.52 8.67
C THR A 126 12.09 22.49 7.93
N VAL A 127 12.81 22.93 6.89
CA VAL A 127 13.78 22.07 6.15
C VAL A 127 14.80 21.41 7.09
N ASP A 128 15.32 22.16 8.05
CA ASP A 128 16.32 21.64 9.01
C ASP A 128 15.73 20.56 9.93
N GLU A 129 14.46 20.69 10.32
CA GLU A 129 13.77 19.69 11.12
C GLU A 129 13.52 18.41 10.33
N VAL A 130 13.07 18.53 9.08
CA VAL A 130 12.92 17.38 8.17
C VAL A 130 14.27 16.68 7.96
N LYS A 131 15.35 17.43 7.72
CA LYS A 131 16.71 16.89 7.58
C LYS A 131 17.14 16.11 8.83
N LYS A 132 16.99 16.71 10.02
CA LYS A 132 17.34 16.06 11.30
C LYS A 132 16.50 14.82 11.55
N LEU A 133 15.21 14.87 11.23
CA LEU A 133 14.28 13.74 11.35
C LEU A 133 14.72 12.57 10.46
N CYS A 134 14.85 12.79 9.15
CA CYS A 134 15.19 11.76 8.18
C CYS A 134 16.55 11.12 8.50
N THR A 135 17.59 11.93 8.73
CA THR A 135 18.93 11.43 9.05
C THR A 135 18.97 10.67 10.38
N SER A 136 18.22 11.13 11.40
CA SER A 136 18.09 10.42 12.68
C SER A 136 17.43 9.06 12.50
N LEU A 137 16.33 8.98 11.74
CA LEU A 137 15.60 7.73 11.53
C LEU A 137 16.41 6.72 10.71
N ARG A 138 17.06 7.15 9.63
CA ARG A 138 17.95 6.30 8.83
C ARG A 138 19.09 5.74 9.69
N ARG A 139 19.79 6.59 10.45
CA ARG A 139 20.88 6.15 11.35
C ARG A 139 20.42 5.06 12.33
N ASN A 140 19.20 5.20 12.87
CA ASN A 140 18.64 4.25 13.83
C ASN A 140 18.08 2.96 13.20
N ALA A 141 17.63 3.03 11.94
CA ALA A 141 17.08 1.90 11.21
C ALA A 141 18.16 1.03 10.55
N LYS A 142 19.34 1.60 10.27
CA LYS A 142 20.42 0.91 9.54
C LYS A 142 19.90 0.41 8.18
N GLU A 143 19.82 -0.90 8.01
CA GLU A 143 19.37 -1.59 6.80
C GLU A 143 17.85 -1.88 6.79
N GLU A 144 17.15 -1.60 7.88
CA GLU A 144 15.70 -1.76 7.95
C GLU A 144 14.97 -0.63 7.23
N ARG A 145 13.70 -0.86 6.91
CA ARG A 145 12.89 0.10 6.16
C ARG A 145 12.44 1.26 7.05
N VAL A 146 12.47 2.46 6.47
CA VAL A 146 11.90 3.69 7.07
C VAL A 146 10.74 4.17 6.22
N LEU A 147 9.59 4.45 6.84
CA LEU A 147 8.45 5.09 6.18
C LEU A 147 8.55 6.61 6.32
N PHE A 148 8.30 7.33 5.23
CA PHE A 148 8.13 8.77 5.20
C PHE A 148 6.74 9.09 4.67
N HIS A 149 5.88 9.60 5.54
CA HIS A 149 4.57 10.10 5.19
C HIS A 149 4.64 11.62 5.08
N TYR A 150 4.21 12.18 3.95
CA TYR A 150 4.12 13.61 3.71
C TYR A 150 2.68 13.97 3.34
N ASN A 151 2.07 14.82 4.16
CA ASN A 151 0.81 15.48 3.84
C ASN A 151 1.10 16.96 3.56
N GLY A 152 0.74 17.42 2.37
CA GLY A 152 1.04 18.76 1.87
C GLY A 152 -0.20 19.63 1.62
N HIS A 153 -1.29 19.47 2.36
CA HIS A 153 -2.54 20.20 2.10
C HIS A 153 -2.52 21.69 2.46
N GLY A 154 -1.65 22.11 3.37
CA GLY A 154 -1.49 23.51 3.79
C GLY A 154 -0.42 24.30 3.04
N VAL A 155 0.18 23.69 2.01
CA VAL A 155 1.30 24.26 1.24
C VAL A 155 1.02 24.18 -0.25
N PRO A 156 1.75 24.95 -1.09
CA PRO A 156 1.59 24.88 -2.53
C PRO A 156 1.87 23.48 -3.09
N ARG A 157 1.36 23.23 -4.29
CA ARG A 157 1.60 21.98 -5.02
C ARG A 157 3.10 21.75 -5.31
N PRO A 158 3.53 20.48 -5.37
CA PRO A 158 4.89 20.14 -5.77
C PRO A 158 5.27 20.75 -7.14
N THR A 159 6.53 21.17 -7.28
CA THR A 159 7.00 21.82 -8.50
C THR A 159 7.47 20.80 -9.53
N VAL A 160 7.51 21.20 -10.81
CA VAL A 160 8.09 20.40 -11.90
C VAL A 160 9.59 20.16 -11.73
N ASN A 161 10.27 21.00 -10.94
CA ASN A 161 11.69 20.87 -10.61
C ASN A 161 11.94 19.77 -9.57
N GLY A 162 10.89 19.12 -9.05
CA GLY A 162 11.03 18.07 -8.05
C GLY A 162 11.24 18.62 -6.64
N GLU A 163 10.46 19.62 -6.26
CA GLU A 163 10.45 20.19 -4.92
C GLU A 163 9.09 19.97 -4.26
N ILE A 164 9.11 19.69 -2.96
CA ILE A 164 7.94 19.73 -2.08
C ILE A 164 8.07 20.94 -1.15
N TRP A 165 6.97 21.37 -0.55
CA TRP A 165 6.97 22.59 0.26
C TRP A 165 6.88 22.30 1.75
N VAL A 166 7.63 23.06 2.52
CA VAL A 166 7.62 23.10 3.99
C VAL A 166 7.61 24.56 4.46
N PHE A 167 7.73 24.83 5.76
CA PHE A 167 7.66 26.20 6.28
C PHE A 167 9.03 26.77 6.67
N ASN A 168 9.08 28.09 6.83
CA ASN A 168 10.10 28.73 7.64
C ASN A 168 9.68 28.77 9.12
N LYS A 169 10.59 29.11 10.02
CA LYS A 169 10.35 29.11 11.48
C LYS A 169 9.17 29.98 11.94
N ASN A 170 8.85 31.02 11.17
CA ASN A 170 7.84 32.02 11.52
C ASN A 170 6.53 31.80 10.76
N TYR A 171 6.41 30.74 9.94
CA TYR A 171 5.24 30.44 9.11
C TYR A 171 4.82 31.58 8.18
N THR A 172 5.78 32.39 7.73
CA THR A 172 5.54 33.52 6.81
C THR A 172 5.80 33.18 5.36
N GLN A 173 6.58 32.14 5.09
CA GLN A 173 6.97 31.73 3.74
C GLN A 173 6.97 30.20 3.62
N TYR A 174 6.56 29.75 2.45
CA TYR A 174 6.76 28.38 2.00
C TYR A 174 8.19 28.23 1.49
N ILE A 175 8.91 27.23 1.99
CA ILE A 175 10.30 26.94 1.64
C ILE A 175 10.34 25.67 0.79
N PRO A 176 10.96 25.70 -0.41
CA PRO A 176 11.08 24.51 -1.23
C PRO A 176 12.10 23.55 -0.63
N LEU A 177 11.76 22.27 -0.63
CA LEU A 177 12.59 21.15 -0.23
C LEU A 177 12.77 20.21 -1.42
N SER A 178 14.02 20.09 -1.88
CA SER A 178 14.36 19.22 -3.01
C SER A 178 14.14 17.74 -2.69
N ILE A 179 13.49 17.02 -3.60
CA ILE A 179 13.37 15.56 -3.53
C ILE A 179 14.74 14.89 -3.61
N TYR A 180 15.72 15.51 -4.29
CA TYR A 180 17.10 15.04 -4.34
C TYR A 180 17.75 15.00 -2.94
N ASP A 181 17.48 16.00 -2.10
CA ASP A 181 18.01 16.03 -0.74
C ASP A 181 17.26 15.04 0.15
N LEU A 182 15.94 14.97 0.01
CA LEU A 182 15.11 14.03 0.77
C LEU A 182 15.54 12.57 0.55
N GLN A 183 15.80 12.16 -0.70
CA GLN A 183 16.29 10.80 -0.99
C GLN A 183 17.66 10.53 -0.32
N THR A 184 18.51 11.56 -0.18
CA THR A 184 19.82 11.47 0.48
C THR A 184 19.66 11.23 1.97
N TRP A 185 18.79 11.99 2.64
CA TRP A 185 18.61 11.88 4.08
C TRP A 185 17.88 10.60 4.48
N MET A 186 16.93 10.17 3.67
CA MET A 186 16.13 8.97 3.94
C MET A 186 16.86 7.68 3.59
N GLY A 187 17.74 7.67 2.59
CA GLY A 187 18.46 6.49 2.14
C GLY A 187 17.56 5.32 1.72
N SER A 188 18.17 4.14 1.60
CA SER A 188 17.52 2.89 1.18
C SER A 188 17.76 1.80 2.25
N PRO A 189 16.78 0.91 2.52
CA PRO A 189 15.44 0.82 1.94
C PRO A 189 14.44 1.78 2.61
N SER A 190 13.55 2.41 1.83
CA SER A 190 12.54 3.34 2.34
C SER A 190 11.20 3.20 1.61
N ILE A 191 10.12 3.66 2.23
CA ILE A 191 8.79 3.77 1.63
C ILE A 191 8.26 5.18 1.83
N PHE A 192 7.69 5.77 0.78
CA PHE A 192 7.15 7.12 0.80
C PHE A 192 5.64 7.10 0.53
N VAL A 193 4.90 7.92 1.26
CA VAL A 193 3.48 8.18 1.06
C VAL A 193 3.29 9.68 0.89
N TYR A 194 2.75 10.10 -0.24
CA TYR A 194 2.52 11.51 -0.58
C TYR A 194 1.03 11.78 -0.71
N ASP A 195 0.47 12.50 0.27
CA ASP A 195 -0.91 12.98 0.25
C ASP A 195 -0.92 14.48 -0.04
N CYS A 196 -0.99 14.82 -1.32
CA CYS A 196 -1.08 16.18 -1.82
C CYS A 196 -1.60 16.17 -3.27
N SER A 197 -2.04 17.33 -3.76
CA SER A 197 -2.36 17.51 -5.17
C SER A 197 -1.10 17.46 -6.04
N ASN A 198 -1.20 16.98 -7.27
CA ASN A 198 -0.08 16.77 -8.19
C ASN A 198 1.04 15.84 -7.65
N ALA A 199 0.74 14.94 -6.71
CA ALA A 199 1.72 14.05 -6.07
C ALA A 199 2.48 13.16 -7.07
N GLY A 200 1.92 12.89 -8.26
CA GLY A 200 2.60 12.17 -9.33
C GLY A 200 3.86 12.87 -9.85
N LEU A 201 4.00 14.20 -9.69
CA LEU A 201 5.24 14.93 -10.00
C LEU A 201 6.37 14.46 -9.10
N ILE A 202 6.11 14.28 -7.80
CA ILE A 202 7.10 13.83 -6.83
C ILE A 202 7.68 12.47 -7.26
N VAL A 203 6.81 11.53 -7.64
CA VAL A 203 7.22 10.19 -8.07
C VAL A 203 8.05 10.22 -9.35
N LYS A 204 7.69 11.09 -10.31
CA LYS A 204 8.46 11.28 -11.55
C LYS A 204 9.85 11.85 -11.25
N SER A 205 9.92 12.94 -10.50
CA SER A 205 11.18 13.59 -10.13
C SER A 205 12.07 12.68 -9.28
N PHE A 206 11.50 11.91 -8.35
CA PHE A 206 12.25 10.94 -7.56
C PHE A 206 12.95 9.91 -8.44
N LYS A 207 12.26 9.36 -9.45
CA LYS A 207 12.86 8.38 -10.38
C LYS A 207 13.97 9.02 -11.21
N GLN A 208 13.76 10.24 -11.71
CA GLN A 208 14.78 10.97 -12.46
C GLN A 208 16.03 11.21 -11.62
N PHE A 209 15.88 11.71 -10.39
CA PHE A 209 16.99 11.96 -9.48
C PHE A 209 17.69 10.68 -9.00
N ALA A 210 16.96 9.57 -8.88
CA ALA A 210 17.55 8.27 -8.59
C ALA A 210 18.42 7.75 -9.76
N LEU A 211 17.95 7.89 -11.00
CA LEU A 211 18.71 7.51 -12.19
C LEU A 211 19.95 8.39 -12.39
N GLN A 212 19.80 9.71 -12.22
CA GLN A 212 20.91 10.65 -12.27
C GLN A 212 21.99 10.28 -11.25
N ARG A 213 21.60 9.95 -10.03
CA ARG A 213 22.53 9.50 -8.99
C ARG A 213 23.25 8.20 -9.37
N GLU A 214 22.55 7.22 -9.94
CA GLU A 214 23.21 5.99 -10.39
C GLU A 214 24.25 6.27 -11.49
N GLN A 215 23.94 7.16 -12.45
CA GLN A 215 24.88 7.56 -13.50
C GLN A 215 26.10 8.30 -12.96
N GLU A 216 25.92 9.23 -12.02
CA GLU A 216 27.02 9.95 -11.35
C GLU A 216 27.96 8.98 -10.61
N LEU A 217 27.44 7.89 -10.05
CA LEU A 217 28.23 6.84 -9.40
C LEU A 217 28.99 5.97 -10.39
N GLU A 218 28.38 5.61 -11.51
CA GLU A 218 29.05 4.85 -12.58
C GLU A 218 30.25 5.63 -13.12
N VAL A 219 30.10 6.95 -13.34
CA VAL A 219 31.20 7.83 -13.77
C VAL A 219 32.29 7.93 -12.70
N ALA A 220 31.91 8.09 -11.43
CA ALA A 220 32.87 8.15 -10.32
C ALA A 220 33.65 6.84 -10.12
N ALA A 221 33.04 5.69 -10.42
CA ALA A 221 33.70 4.39 -10.37
C ALA A 221 34.75 4.21 -11.49
N ILE A 222 34.55 4.86 -12.64
CA ILE A 222 35.46 4.78 -13.79
C ILE A 222 36.62 5.78 -13.67
N ASN A 223 36.41 6.93 -13.00
CA ASN A 223 37.42 7.98 -12.86
C ASN A 223 37.91 8.12 -11.40
N PRO A 224 39.09 7.59 -11.04
CA PRO A 224 39.65 7.66 -9.68
C PRO A 224 39.92 9.08 -9.19
N ASN A 225 40.07 10.06 -10.10
CA ASN A 225 40.28 11.47 -9.77
C ASN A 225 38.96 12.22 -9.55
N HIS A 226 37.80 11.57 -9.69
CA HIS A 226 36.52 12.20 -9.43
C HIS A 226 36.33 12.45 -7.93
N PRO A 227 35.88 13.63 -7.48
CA PRO A 227 35.75 13.95 -6.06
C PRO A 227 34.83 13.00 -5.28
N LEU A 228 33.90 12.31 -5.96
CA LEU A 228 33.03 11.29 -5.36
C LEU A 228 33.67 9.89 -5.24
N ALA A 229 34.81 9.62 -5.89
CA ALA A 229 35.46 8.31 -5.88
C ALA A 229 36.02 7.91 -4.49
N GLN A 230 36.20 8.88 -3.59
CA GLN A 230 36.70 8.68 -2.22
C GLN A 230 35.58 8.60 -1.17
N MET A 231 34.30 8.77 -1.56
CA MET A 231 33.17 8.67 -0.64
C MET A 231 32.55 7.26 -0.67
N PRO A 232 32.03 6.74 0.46
CA PRO A 232 31.31 5.47 0.46
C PRO A 232 30.11 5.56 -0.49
N LEU A 233 30.01 4.59 -1.42
CA LEU A 233 28.96 4.52 -2.44
C LEU A 233 27.57 4.63 -1.77
N PRO A 234 26.77 5.67 -2.05
CA PRO A 234 25.42 5.76 -1.54
C PRO A 234 24.58 4.58 -2.06
N PRO A 235 23.68 4.04 -1.22
CA PRO A 235 22.93 2.84 -1.55
C PRO A 235 21.96 3.09 -2.71
N SER A 236 21.79 2.09 -3.58
CA SER A 236 20.85 2.17 -4.70
C SER A 236 19.42 2.41 -4.20
N MET A 237 18.74 3.33 -4.88
CA MET A 237 17.35 3.69 -4.58
C MET A 237 16.34 2.73 -5.23
N LYS A 238 16.79 1.66 -5.90
CA LYS A 238 15.94 0.61 -6.52
C LYS A 238 14.98 -0.09 -5.55
N ASN A 239 15.27 -0.04 -4.24
CA ASN A 239 14.44 -0.62 -3.19
C ASN A 239 13.46 0.37 -2.53
N CYS A 240 13.38 1.60 -3.05
CA CYS A 240 12.45 2.61 -2.58
C CYS A 240 11.05 2.38 -3.14
N ILE A 241 10.08 2.32 -2.25
CA ILE A 241 8.67 2.18 -2.58
C ILE A 241 8.01 3.55 -2.45
N GLN A 242 7.09 3.91 -3.35
CA GLN A 242 6.39 5.18 -3.30
C GLN A 242 4.91 4.97 -3.58
N LEU A 243 4.07 5.70 -2.85
CA LEU A 243 2.62 5.77 -3.01
C LEU A 243 2.25 7.25 -3.07
N ALA A 244 1.57 7.67 -4.13
CA ALA A 244 1.15 9.06 -4.35
C ALA A 244 -0.35 9.11 -4.60
N ALA A 245 -1.00 10.13 -4.04
CA ALA A 245 -2.45 10.25 -4.03
C ALA A 245 -3.08 10.44 -5.43
N CYS A 246 -2.37 11.07 -6.36
CA CYS A 246 -2.89 11.40 -7.69
C CYS A 246 -1.77 11.47 -8.75
N GLU A 247 -2.14 11.57 -10.02
CA GLU A 247 -1.21 11.82 -11.13
C GLU A 247 -0.64 13.26 -11.10
N ALA A 248 0.32 13.52 -11.99
CA ALA A 248 1.08 14.78 -12.02
C ALA A 248 0.26 16.02 -12.40
N ASN A 249 -0.93 15.83 -12.97
CA ASN A 249 -1.83 16.88 -13.48
C ASN A 249 -3.21 16.85 -12.79
N GLU A 250 -3.39 16.02 -11.77
CA GLU A 250 -4.65 15.85 -11.06
C GLU A 250 -4.65 16.63 -9.73
N LEU A 251 -5.84 17.02 -9.29
CA LEU A 251 -6.08 17.69 -8.02
C LEU A 251 -6.91 16.80 -7.11
N LEU A 252 -6.64 16.85 -5.81
CA LEU A 252 -7.43 16.11 -4.83
C LEU A 252 -8.89 16.60 -4.78
N PRO A 253 -9.85 15.72 -4.46
CA PRO A 253 -11.26 16.08 -4.43
C PRO A 253 -11.59 17.01 -3.27
N MET A 254 -12.45 18.00 -3.52
CA MET A 254 -12.93 18.97 -2.52
C MET A 254 -14.37 18.68 -2.05
N ILE A 255 -14.87 17.47 -2.26
CA ILE A 255 -16.27 17.10 -1.96
C ILE A 255 -16.50 17.08 -0.44
N PRO A 256 -17.43 17.87 0.12
CA PRO A 256 -17.61 18.04 1.57
C PRO A 256 -17.86 16.76 2.35
N ASP A 257 -18.50 15.77 1.73
CA ASP A 257 -18.82 14.47 2.31
C ASP A 257 -17.59 13.54 2.42
N LEU A 258 -16.44 13.95 1.88
CA LEU A 258 -15.18 13.23 1.96
C LEU A 258 -14.21 13.96 2.90
N PRO A 259 -13.26 13.23 3.51
CA PRO A 259 -12.12 13.87 4.15
C PRO A 259 -11.20 14.55 3.12
N ALA A 260 -10.50 15.59 3.55
CA ALA A 260 -9.44 16.21 2.78
C ALA A 260 -8.27 15.23 2.59
N ASP A 261 -7.96 14.43 3.61
CA ASP A 261 -6.96 13.35 3.58
C ASP A 261 -7.53 12.03 3.05
N LEU A 262 -8.25 12.08 1.92
CA LEU A 262 -8.90 10.89 1.33
C LEU A 262 -7.92 9.75 1.05
N PHE A 263 -6.75 10.05 0.51
CA PHE A 263 -5.74 9.03 0.20
C PHE A 263 -5.19 8.40 1.48
N THR A 264 -4.77 9.22 2.45
CA THR A 264 -4.33 8.74 3.76
C THR A 264 -5.42 7.91 4.44
N SER A 265 -6.66 8.40 4.47
CA SER A 265 -7.82 7.71 5.02
C SER A 265 -8.04 6.33 4.39
N CYS A 266 -7.84 6.20 3.07
CA CYS A 266 -7.86 4.90 2.37
C CYS A 266 -6.72 3.98 2.84
N LEU A 267 -5.51 4.50 2.94
CA LEU A 267 -4.32 3.72 3.31
C LEU A 267 -4.29 3.29 4.78
N THR A 268 -4.80 4.12 5.69
CA THR A 268 -4.63 3.91 7.14
C THR A 268 -5.93 3.48 7.82
N THR A 269 -7.09 3.81 7.27
CA THR A 269 -8.44 3.51 7.82
C THR A 269 -9.42 2.99 6.75
N PRO A 270 -9.06 1.95 5.97
CA PRO A 270 -9.78 1.50 4.78
C PRO A 270 -11.25 1.17 5.04
N ILE A 271 -11.56 0.48 6.15
CA ILE A 271 -12.95 0.08 6.45
C ILE A 271 -13.85 1.29 6.69
N LYS A 272 -13.34 2.30 7.41
CA LYS A 272 -14.11 3.51 7.72
C LYS A 272 -14.45 4.29 6.45
N ILE A 273 -13.46 4.50 5.58
CA ILE A 273 -13.71 5.22 4.32
C ILE A 273 -14.48 4.38 3.30
N ALA A 274 -14.28 3.05 3.23
CA ALA A 274 -15.02 2.17 2.32
C ALA A 274 -16.53 2.21 2.63
N LEU A 275 -16.90 2.16 3.91
CA LEU A 275 -18.29 2.21 4.34
C LEU A 275 -18.90 3.60 4.11
N ARG A 276 -18.18 4.68 4.46
CA ARG A 276 -18.63 6.06 4.17
C ARG A 276 -18.84 6.25 2.66
N TRP A 277 -17.89 5.81 1.84
CA TRP A 277 -17.97 5.91 0.38
C TRP A 277 -19.11 5.06 -0.19
N PHE A 278 -19.33 3.85 0.34
CA PHE A 278 -20.47 3.00 -0.03
C PHE A 278 -21.80 3.73 0.21
N CYS A 279 -21.95 4.42 1.35
CA CYS A 279 -23.13 5.24 1.66
C CYS A 279 -23.35 6.45 0.75
N MET A 280 -22.38 6.80 -0.09
CA MET A 280 -22.53 7.86 -1.10
C MET A 280 -22.87 7.31 -2.49
N GLN A 281 -22.81 5.99 -2.69
CA GLN A 281 -23.08 5.37 -3.98
C GLN A 281 -24.58 5.14 -4.21
N LYS A 282 -24.98 5.01 -5.49
CA LYS A 282 -26.37 4.72 -5.87
C LYS A 282 -26.91 3.42 -5.27
N CYS A 283 -26.05 2.46 -4.94
CA CYS A 283 -26.43 1.16 -4.37
C CYS A 283 -27.06 1.25 -2.98
N VAL A 284 -26.94 2.37 -2.27
CA VAL A 284 -27.58 2.60 -0.97
C VAL A 284 -29.10 2.52 -1.06
N SER A 285 -29.66 2.81 -2.23
CA SER A 285 -31.09 2.61 -2.50
C SER A 285 -31.56 1.16 -2.27
N LEU A 286 -30.66 0.18 -2.33
CA LEU A 286 -30.96 -1.24 -2.07
C LEU A 286 -30.97 -1.59 -0.57
N VAL A 287 -30.42 -0.72 0.29
CA VAL A 287 -30.34 -0.92 1.76
C VAL A 287 -30.87 0.33 2.48
N PRO A 288 -32.18 0.61 2.39
CA PRO A 288 -32.78 1.79 3.00
C PRO A 288 -32.58 1.78 4.52
N GLY A 289 -32.26 2.95 5.09
CA GLY A 289 -32.02 3.13 6.53
C GLY A 289 -30.56 3.03 6.98
N VAL A 290 -29.62 2.66 6.09
CA VAL A 290 -28.19 2.71 6.40
C VAL A 290 -27.66 4.14 6.22
N THR A 291 -27.46 4.84 7.33
CA THR A 291 -26.94 6.21 7.36
C THR A 291 -25.47 6.26 7.80
N LEU A 292 -24.80 7.39 7.56
CA LEU A 292 -23.43 7.63 8.02
C LEU A 292 -23.29 7.49 9.55
N ASP A 293 -24.31 7.89 10.31
CA ASP A 293 -24.32 7.79 11.78
C ASP A 293 -24.27 6.34 12.27
N LEU A 294 -24.87 5.39 11.53
CA LEU A 294 -24.79 3.97 11.86
C LEU A 294 -23.40 3.40 11.59
N ILE A 295 -22.73 3.86 10.53
CA ILE A 295 -21.36 3.43 10.19
C ILE A 295 -20.38 3.81 11.32
N GLU A 296 -20.54 4.99 11.90
CA GLU A 296 -19.68 5.44 13.00
C GLU A 296 -19.87 4.60 14.29
N LYS A 297 -21.01 3.91 14.40
CA LYS A 297 -21.42 3.14 15.59
C LYS A 297 -21.42 1.62 15.37
N ILE A 298 -20.72 1.13 14.34
CA ILE A 298 -20.60 -0.32 14.10
C ILE A 298 -19.94 -0.98 15.33
N PRO A 299 -20.57 -2.00 15.93
CA PRO A 299 -20.03 -2.64 17.11
C PRO A 299 -18.80 -3.50 16.76
N GLY A 300 -17.85 -3.55 17.69
CA GLY A 300 -16.72 -4.46 17.62
C GLY A 300 -15.36 -3.79 17.56
N ARG A 301 -14.35 -4.59 17.22
CA ARG A 301 -12.95 -4.17 17.08
C ARG A 301 -12.37 -4.78 15.82
N LEU A 302 -11.51 -4.04 15.11
CA LEU A 302 -10.88 -4.49 13.86
C LEU A 302 -10.11 -5.81 13.99
N ASN A 303 -9.62 -6.13 15.19
CA ASN A 303 -8.81 -7.31 15.47
C ASN A 303 -9.66 -8.55 15.84
N ASP A 304 -10.94 -8.36 16.16
CA ASP A 304 -11.83 -9.45 16.59
C ASP A 304 -12.78 -9.85 15.46
N ARG A 305 -12.42 -10.93 14.76
CA ARG A 305 -13.16 -11.49 13.62
C ARG A 305 -14.58 -11.94 13.95
N ARG A 306 -14.94 -12.07 15.23
CA ARG A 306 -16.30 -12.45 15.66
C ARG A 306 -17.23 -11.24 15.79
N THR A 307 -16.67 -10.04 15.72
CA THR A 307 -17.45 -8.80 15.77
C THR A 307 -17.73 -8.29 14.37
N PRO A 308 -18.86 -7.60 14.11
CA PRO A 308 -19.19 -7.10 12.77
C PRO A 308 -18.06 -6.26 12.14
N LEU A 309 -17.43 -5.39 12.93
CA LEU A 309 -16.31 -4.57 12.44
C LEU A 309 -15.08 -5.41 12.06
N GLY A 310 -14.74 -6.42 12.86
CA GLY A 310 -13.58 -7.29 12.57
C GLY A 310 -13.85 -8.29 11.45
N GLU A 311 -15.10 -8.72 11.27
CA GLU A 311 -15.52 -9.55 10.13
C GLU A 311 -15.38 -8.78 8.82
N LEU A 312 -15.89 -7.54 8.74
CA LEU A 312 -15.71 -6.67 7.58
C LEU A 312 -14.22 -6.43 7.26
N ASN A 313 -13.39 -6.21 8.28
CA ASN A 313 -11.95 -6.05 8.11
C ASN A 313 -11.28 -7.33 7.56
N TRP A 314 -11.74 -8.50 8.00
CA TRP A 314 -11.22 -9.78 7.52
C TRP A 314 -11.62 -10.06 6.08
N ILE A 315 -12.89 -9.82 5.72
CA ILE A 315 -13.40 -9.93 4.35
C ILE A 315 -12.62 -8.98 3.42
N PHE A 316 -12.45 -7.72 3.82
CA PHE A 316 -11.68 -6.73 3.05
C PHE A 316 -10.24 -7.19 2.79
N THR A 317 -9.59 -7.75 3.81
CA THR A 317 -8.24 -8.31 3.67
C THR A 317 -8.21 -9.49 2.68
N ALA A 318 -9.20 -10.38 2.72
CA ALA A 318 -9.30 -11.51 1.80
C ALA A 318 -9.53 -11.06 0.35
N ILE A 319 -10.45 -10.10 0.13
CA ILE A 319 -10.74 -9.55 -1.20
C ILE A 319 -9.51 -8.87 -1.79
N THR A 320 -8.89 -7.94 -1.07
CA THR A 320 -7.73 -7.18 -1.57
C THR A 320 -6.51 -8.06 -1.83
N ASP A 321 -6.25 -9.05 -0.98
CA ASP A 321 -5.17 -10.02 -1.19
C ASP A 321 -5.43 -10.92 -2.42
N THR A 322 -6.70 -11.31 -2.63
CA THR A 322 -7.14 -12.09 -3.80
C THR A 322 -6.99 -11.29 -5.09
N ILE A 323 -7.42 -10.02 -5.11
CA ILE A 323 -7.25 -9.13 -6.27
C ILE A 323 -5.76 -9.01 -6.61
N ALA A 324 -4.92 -8.72 -5.60
CA ALA A 324 -3.49 -8.59 -5.80
C ALA A 324 -2.84 -9.87 -6.34
N TRP A 325 -3.21 -11.04 -5.82
CA TRP A 325 -2.63 -12.31 -6.25
C TRP A 325 -3.02 -12.68 -7.70
N ASN A 326 -4.25 -12.36 -8.12
CA ASN A 326 -4.71 -12.66 -9.48
C ASN A 326 -4.19 -11.67 -10.53
N VAL A 327 -3.90 -10.42 -10.15
CA VAL A 327 -3.50 -9.37 -11.10
C VAL A 327 -1.98 -9.21 -11.20
N LEU A 328 -1.24 -9.41 -10.11
CA LEU A 328 0.19 -9.10 -10.07
C LEU A 328 1.07 -10.29 -10.49
N PRO A 329 2.20 -10.02 -11.17
CA PRO A 329 3.24 -11.04 -11.34
C PRO A 329 3.71 -11.57 -9.98
N ARG A 330 4.02 -12.87 -9.92
CA ARG A 330 4.40 -13.58 -8.68
C ARG A 330 5.51 -12.87 -7.89
N ASP A 331 6.56 -12.41 -8.57
CA ASP A 331 7.70 -11.75 -7.92
C ASP A 331 7.31 -10.41 -7.29
N LEU A 332 6.47 -9.64 -7.98
CA LEU A 332 5.98 -8.36 -7.49
C LEU A 332 5.02 -8.56 -6.30
N PHE A 333 4.12 -9.55 -6.40
CA PHE A 333 3.23 -9.92 -5.30
C PHE A 333 4.00 -10.32 -4.05
N GLN A 334 5.00 -11.20 -4.19
CA GLN A 334 5.84 -11.61 -3.05
C GLN A 334 6.58 -10.42 -2.42
N LYS A 335 7.13 -9.52 -3.25
CA LYS A 335 7.83 -8.32 -2.79
C LYS A 335 6.91 -7.35 -2.01
N LEU A 336 5.70 -7.10 -2.49
CA LEU A 336 4.83 -6.07 -1.91
C LEU A 336 3.86 -6.60 -0.85
N PHE A 337 3.31 -7.80 -1.03
CA PHE A 337 2.24 -8.35 -0.19
C PHE A 337 2.71 -9.41 0.81
N ARG A 338 3.99 -9.83 0.75
CA ARG A 338 4.54 -10.87 1.66
C ARG A 338 5.83 -10.48 2.38
N GLN A 339 6.60 -9.51 1.88
CA GLN A 339 7.93 -9.20 2.42
C GLN A 339 7.90 -8.46 3.78
N ASP A 340 7.05 -7.45 3.90
CA ASP A 340 6.90 -6.59 5.09
C ASP A 340 5.40 -6.40 5.38
N LEU A 341 4.99 -6.57 6.63
CA LEU A 341 3.60 -6.46 7.08
C LEU A 341 3.02 -5.06 6.83
N LEU A 342 3.80 -3.99 7.04
CA LEU A 342 3.31 -2.63 6.86
C LEU A 342 3.13 -2.33 5.37
N VAL A 343 4.12 -2.69 4.55
CA VAL A 343 4.05 -2.54 3.08
C VAL A 343 2.87 -3.33 2.51
N ALA A 344 2.69 -4.58 2.94
CA ALA A 344 1.56 -5.40 2.51
C ALA A 344 0.22 -4.78 2.90
N SER A 345 0.12 -4.17 4.08
CA SER A 345 -1.08 -3.47 4.51
C SER A 345 -1.35 -2.22 3.68
N LEU A 346 -0.33 -1.41 3.43
CA LEU A 346 -0.45 -0.22 2.61
C LEU A 346 -0.85 -0.56 1.17
N PHE A 347 -0.28 -1.61 0.56
CA PHE A 347 -0.65 -1.99 -0.80
C PHE A 347 -2.03 -2.63 -0.92
N ARG A 348 -2.47 -3.44 0.06
CA ARG A 348 -3.87 -3.90 0.12
C ARG A 348 -4.83 -2.70 0.16
N ASN A 349 -4.52 -1.75 1.02
CA ASN A 349 -5.33 -0.55 1.22
C ASN A 349 -5.23 0.43 0.03
N PHE A 350 -4.10 0.43 -0.69
CA PHE A 350 -3.91 1.20 -1.92
C PHE A 350 -4.84 0.73 -3.04
N LEU A 351 -5.18 -0.56 -3.13
CA LEU A 351 -6.17 -1.04 -4.11
C LEU A 351 -7.56 -0.41 -3.86
N LEU A 352 -7.93 -0.20 -2.60
CA LEU A 352 -9.14 0.53 -2.25
C LEU A 352 -9.03 2.01 -2.65
N ALA A 353 -7.87 2.64 -2.40
CA ALA A 353 -7.62 4.01 -2.83
C ALA A 353 -7.76 4.15 -4.35
N GLU A 354 -7.20 3.22 -5.13
CA GLU A 354 -7.33 3.17 -6.59
C GLU A 354 -8.80 3.16 -7.04
N ARG A 355 -9.66 2.38 -6.35
CA ARG A 355 -11.09 2.30 -6.65
C ARG A 355 -11.84 3.58 -6.25
N ILE A 356 -11.66 4.06 -5.02
CA ILE A 356 -12.40 5.21 -4.49
C ILE A 356 -11.98 6.49 -5.21
N MET A 357 -10.68 6.78 -5.29
CA MET A 357 -10.19 8.05 -5.83
C MET A 357 -10.50 8.19 -7.32
N ARG A 358 -10.58 7.08 -8.05
CA ARG A 358 -10.97 7.08 -9.45
C ARG A 358 -12.40 7.58 -9.69
N SER A 359 -13.32 7.38 -8.74
CA SER A 359 -14.67 7.95 -8.82
C SER A 359 -14.69 9.48 -8.74
N TYR A 360 -13.57 10.09 -8.36
CA TYR A 360 -13.39 11.52 -8.17
C TYR A 360 -12.27 12.12 -9.04
N ASN A 361 -12.00 11.52 -10.20
CA ASN A 361 -10.97 11.98 -11.16
C ASN A 361 -9.56 12.08 -10.56
N CYS A 362 -9.23 11.19 -9.63
CA CYS A 362 -7.88 10.99 -9.13
C CYS A 362 -7.43 9.57 -9.37
N THR A 363 -6.20 9.43 -9.85
CA THR A 363 -5.54 8.17 -10.17
C THR A 363 -4.30 8.04 -9.29
N PRO A 364 -4.38 7.32 -8.16
CA PRO A 364 -3.22 7.10 -7.30
C PRO A 364 -2.09 6.40 -8.05
N VAL A 365 -0.85 6.81 -7.77
CA VAL A 365 0.34 6.30 -8.45
C VAL A 365 1.22 5.54 -7.46
N SER A 366 1.71 4.37 -7.86
CA SER A 366 2.67 3.60 -7.07
C SER A 366 4.01 3.39 -7.80
N SER A 367 5.08 3.23 -7.03
CA SER A 367 6.37 2.71 -7.48
C SER A 367 6.78 1.58 -6.53
N PRO A 368 6.82 0.31 -6.98
CA PRO A 368 6.57 -0.18 -8.33
C PRO A 368 5.13 0.07 -8.82
N ARG A 369 4.95 0.26 -10.13
CA ARG A 369 3.63 0.48 -10.73
C ARG A 369 2.82 -0.82 -10.71
N LEU A 370 1.58 -0.76 -10.22
CA LEU A 370 0.63 -1.86 -10.32
C LEU A 370 -0.17 -1.78 -11.62
N PRO A 371 -0.58 -2.92 -12.21
CA PRO A 371 -1.65 -2.94 -13.20
C PRO A 371 -2.98 -2.47 -12.57
N PRO A 372 -3.93 -1.95 -13.37
CA PRO A 372 -5.17 -1.43 -12.84
C PRO A 372 -6.04 -2.52 -12.17
N THR A 373 -6.53 -2.27 -10.97
CA THR A 373 -7.32 -3.22 -10.16
C THR A 373 -8.76 -2.78 -9.88
N TYR A 374 -9.09 -1.52 -10.15
CA TYR A 374 -10.36 -0.87 -9.82
C TYR A 374 -11.65 -1.54 -10.36
N MET A 375 -11.57 -2.32 -11.45
CA MET A 375 -12.71 -3.04 -12.08
C MET A 375 -12.66 -4.57 -11.90
N HIS A 376 -11.81 -5.08 -11.01
CA HIS A 376 -11.75 -6.51 -10.76
C HIS A 376 -13.09 -7.02 -10.20
N ALA A 377 -13.59 -8.16 -10.69
CA ALA A 377 -14.90 -8.72 -10.30
C ALA A 377 -15.06 -9.10 -8.81
N MET A 378 -14.00 -8.96 -8.00
CA MET A 378 -14.04 -9.24 -6.55
C MET A 378 -14.47 -8.00 -5.73
N TRP A 379 -14.50 -6.83 -6.37
CA TRP A 379 -14.90 -5.55 -5.80
C TRP A 379 -16.41 -5.35 -5.82
#